data_AF-A0A7C3T4Z5-F1
#
_entry.id   AF-A0A7C3T4Z5-F1
#
_cell.length_a   1.000
_cell.length_b   1.000
_cell.length_c   1.000
_cell.angle_alpha   90.00
_cell.angle_beta   90.00
_cell.angle_gamma   90.00
#
_symmetry.space_group_name_H-M   'P 1'
#
loop_
_entity.id
_entity.type
_entity.pdbx_description
1 polymer ?
#
loop_
_entity_poly.entity_id
_entity_poly.type
_entity_poly.pdbx_seq_one_letter_code
_entity_poly.pdbx_strand_id
1 'polypeptide(L)'
;MKGSIRSVWGVIVCLGSLVWAADEPVWLTHSQFQAVNDKGEQLVSGGKVVLEGIVLNYPADLVDPTADDTITTPFNLGGQWQIFVQGEGEDHAGTAVWIGQLYNNLPWVAPDGGYSNAEFIAELARINSARFTPGDRVRVTGYFLSYKGKNNINELHNKDPMYDFRIELIAKGVGLPVPEVVGLDQLKDAEDRYIFDPLRLSGGEYYQGRLVKIKGVWFVDDADWGPNAQLLITDGIRTLPVKLGRGTGIYKGSNNLVRPFDVIGIMDQDSTDLRSGYRVWVPNYDGNGRVLASFEHRLADGLR
;
A
#
# COMPACT_ATOMS: atom_id res chain seq x y z
N MET A 1 58.58 14.82 13.57
CA MET A 1 58.08 13.43 13.68
C MET A 1 56.81 13.51 14.54
N LYS A 2 55.59 13.66 13.99
CA LYS A 2 54.75 12.71 13.21
C LYS A 2 54.82 11.28 13.83
N GLY A 3 53.73 10.65 14.28
CA GLY A 3 52.32 10.96 14.08
C GLY A 3 51.38 10.28 15.09
N SER A 4 50.17 10.82 15.13
CA SER A 4 48.98 10.33 15.83
C SER A 4 48.33 9.23 15.01
N ILE A 5 48.02 8.08 15.62
CA ILE A 5 47.27 6.98 15.01
C ILE A 5 45.79 7.18 15.36
N ARG A 6 44.97 7.55 14.37
CA ARG A 6 43.52 7.52 14.45
C ARG A 6 43.04 6.11 14.09
N SER A 7 42.26 5.51 14.98
CA SER A 7 41.56 4.26 14.71
C SER A 7 40.33 4.55 13.85
N VAL A 8 40.27 3.96 12.66
CA VAL A 8 39.13 4.00 11.76
C VAL A 8 38.31 2.73 12.01
N TRP A 9 37.09 2.88 12.52
CA TRP A 9 36.08 1.83 12.48
C TRP A 9 35.51 1.78 11.07
N GLY A 10 35.84 0.73 10.32
CA GLY A 10 35.25 0.47 9.02
C GLY A 10 33.87 -0.14 9.18
N VAL A 11 32.82 0.59 8.79
CA VAL A 11 31.50 0.04 8.52
C VAL A 11 31.61 -0.69 7.18
N ILE A 12 31.46 -2.02 7.20
CA ILE A 12 31.29 -2.80 5.98
C ILE A 12 29.84 -2.66 5.54
N VAL A 13 29.59 -1.80 4.56
CA VAL A 13 28.33 -1.78 3.80
C VAL A 13 28.48 -2.79 2.67
N CYS A 14 28.01 -4.02 2.89
CA CYS A 14 27.81 -4.97 1.80
C CYS A 14 26.46 -4.68 1.13
N LEU A 15 26.43 -3.76 0.17
CA LEU A 15 25.36 -3.67 -0.82
C LEU A 15 25.60 -4.75 -1.89
N GLY A 16 25.26 -6.00 -1.54
CA GLY A 16 25.17 -7.10 -2.49
C GLY A 16 23.73 -7.23 -2.95
N SER A 17 23.48 -7.07 -4.25
CA SER A 17 22.23 -7.52 -4.86
C SER A 17 22.11 -9.03 -4.68
N LEU A 18 21.13 -9.46 -3.90
CA LEU A 18 20.80 -10.87 -3.69
C LEU A 18 20.06 -11.36 -4.94
N VAL A 19 20.78 -12.02 -5.85
CA VAL A 19 20.16 -12.79 -6.96
C VAL A 19 19.99 -14.22 -6.47
N TRP A 20 18.75 -14.66 -6.25
CA TRP A 20 18.47 -16.03 -5.81
C TRP A 20 18.06 -16.88 -7.00
N ALA A 21 18.78 -17.98 -7.20
CA ALA A 21 18.44 -19.01 -8.16
C ALA A 21 17.77 -20.19 -7.43
N ALA A 22 16.43 -20.19 -7.38
CA ALA A 22 15.52 -21.34 -7.28
C ALA A 22 14.09 -20.81 -7.03
N ASP A 23 13.08 -21.53 -7.51
CA ASP A 23 11.64 -21.23 -7.33
C ASP A 23 11.14 -21.41 -5.88
N GLU A 24 12.05 -21.47 -4.92
CA GLU A 24 11.77 -21.59 -3.49
C GLU A 24 11.42 -20.22 -2.90
N PRO A 25 10.26 -20.07 -2.25
CA PRO A 25 9.87 -18.81 -1.64
C PRO A 25 10.83 -18.33 -0.56
N VAL A 26 11.11 -17.02 -0.59
CA VAL A 26 12.01 -16.34 0.33
C VAL A 26 11.24 -15.70 1.47
N TRP A 27 11.58 -16.04 2.70
CA TRP A 27 11.06 -15.32 3.86
C TRP A 27 11.72 -13.96 4.00
N LEU A 28 10.91 -12.89 3.96
CA LEU A 28 11.34 -11.52 4.20
C LEU A 28 10.43 -10.87 5.23
N THR A 29 10.96 -9.87 5.93
CA THR A 29 10.15 -8.84 6.57
C THR A 29 9.61 -7.88 5.50
N HIS A 30 8.49 -7.22 5.77
CA HIS A 30 8.01 -6.13 4.92
C HIS A 30 9.08 -5.03 4.76
N SER A 31 9.81 -4.67 5.81
CA SER A 31 10.87 -3.66 5.74
C SER A 31 12.01 -4.06 4.80
N GLN A 32 12.44 -5.33 4.81
CA GLN A 32 13.43 -5.83 3.85
C GLN A 32 12.88 -5.83 2.43
N PHE A 33 11.63 -6.25 2.26
CA PHE A 33 10.99 -6.37 0.95
C PHE A 33 10.75 -5.01 0.26
N GLN A 34 10.53 -3.96 1.05
CA GLN A 34 10.30 -2.59 0.59
C GLN A 34 11.57 -1.71 0.61
N ALA A 35 12.75 -2.30 0.84
CA ALA A 35 14.00 -1.56 0.87
C ALA A 35 14.33 -0.96 -0.51
N VAL A 36 14.79 0.30 -0.54
CA VAL A 36 15.11 1.04 -1.77
C VAL A 36 16.53 1.59 -1.76
N ASN A 37 17.05 1.93 -2.94
CA ASN A 37 18.28 2.71 -3.08
C ASN A 37 18.02 4.23 -3.00
N ASP A 38 19.08 5.03 -3.17
CA ASP A 38 19.04 6.49 -3.16
C ASP A 38 18.18 7.13 -4.26
N LYS A 39 17.78 6.34 -5.27
CA LYS A 39 16.86 6.74 -6.35
C LYS A 39 15.42 6.29 -6.10
N GLY A 40 15.14 5.56 -5.02
CA GLY A 40 13.82 4.98 -4.76
C GLY A 40 13.56 3.66 -5.51
N GLU A 41 14.58 3.08 -6.15
CA GLU A 41 14.45 1.79 -6.83
C GLU A 41 14.55 0.66 -5.81
N GLN A 42 13.70 -0.36 -5.97
CA GLN A 42 13.61 -1.50 -5.06
C GLN A 42 14.90 -2.34 -5.07
N LEU A 43 15.41 -2.68 -3.89
CA LEU A 43 16.61 -3.52 -3.74
C LEU A 43 16.30 -5.01 -3.92
N VAL A 44 15.08 -5.43 -3.57
CA VAL A 44 14.59 -6.79 -3.77
C VAL A 44 13.94 -6.88 -5.15
N SER A 45 14.38 -7.84 -5.97
CA SER A 45 13.87 -8.04 -7.33
C SER A 45 13.81 -9.52 -7.70
N GLY A 46 12.70 -9.92 -8.33
CA GLY A 46 12.47 -11.28 -8.83
C GLY A 46 12.25 -12.35 -7.76
N GLY A 47 11.70 -13.48 -8.19
CA GLY A 47 11.44 -14.66 -7.35
C GLY A 47 10.13 -14.62 -6.57
N LYS A 48 9.93 -15.65 -5.73
CA LYS A 48 8.79 -15.76 -4.82
C LYS A 48 9.19 -15.30 -3.42
N VAL A 49 8.31 -14.60 -2.72
CA VAL A 49 8.51 -14.18 -1.32
C VAL A 49 7.42 -14.74 -0.41
N VAL A 50 7.71 -14.80 0.87
CA VAL A 50 6.78 -15.07 1.97
C VAL A 50 6.82 -13.89 2.93
N LEU A 51 5.67 -13.24 3.13
CA LEU A 51 5.48 -12.13 4.08
C LEU A 51 4.35 -12.46 5.04
N GLU A 52 4.45 -12.01 6.29
CA GLU A 52 3.39 -12.13 7.30
C GLU A 52 3.05 -10.77 7.91
N GLY A 53 1.77 -10.56 8.16
CA GLY A 53 1.32 -9.35 8.82
C GLY A 53 -0.20 -9.25 8.95
N ILE A 54 -0.67 -8.06 9.31
CA ILE A 54 -2.08 -7.76 9.55
C ILE A 54 -2.73 -7.16 8.31
N VAL A 55 -3.88 -7.71 7.92
CA VAL A 55 -4.72 -7.16 6.83
C VAL A 55 -5.32 -5.83 7.27
N LEU A 56 -5.14 -4.78 6.47
CA LEU A 56 -5.60 -3.42 6.82
C LEU A 56 -6.97 -3.04 6.27
N ASN A 57 -7.45 -3.69 5.21
CA ASN A 57 -8.64 -3.25 4.48
C ASN A 57 -9.45 -4.43 3.92
N TYR A 58 -10.75 -4.19 3.69
CA TYR A 58 -11.51 -5.02 2.77
C TYR A 58 -11.08 -4.72 1.32
N PRO A 59 -10.95 -5.73 0.46
CA PRO A 59 -10.47 -5.49 -0.90
C PRO A 59 -11.37 -4.56 -1.72
N ALA A 60 -12.68 -4.76 -1.62
CA ALA A 60 -13.69 -4.01 -2.36
C ALA A 60 -13.84 -2.55 -1.89
N ASP A 61 -13.31 -2.20 -0.71
CA ASP A 61 -13.30 -0.82 -0.22
C ASP A 61 -12.20 0.01 -0.90
N LEU A 62 -11.16 -0.61 -1.48
CA LEU A 62 -10.11 0.12 -2.20
C LEU A 62 -10.39 0.23 -3.69
N VAL A 63 -10.66 -0.92 -4.33
CA VAL A 63 -10.76 -1.05 -5.79
C VAL A 63 -12.02 -1.81 -6.17
N ASP A 64 -12.44 -1.71 -7.43
CA ASP A 64 -13.68 -2.34 -7.92
C ASP A 64 -13.41 -3.78 -8.41
N PRO A 65 -13.90 -4.83 -7.72
CA PRO A 65 -13.66 -6.22 -8.12
C PRO A 65 -14.64 -6.72 -9.18
N THR A 66 -15.53 -5.87 -9.70
CA THR A 66 -16.54 -6.28 -10.69
C THR A 66 -15.86 -6.70 -11.98
N ALA A 67 -16.03 -7.98 -12.35
CA ALA A 67 -15.46 -8.52 -13.59
C ALA A 67 -16.12 -7.88 -14.82
N ASP A 68 -15.31 -7.40 -15.76
CA ASP A 68 -15.74 -6.91 -17.07
C ASP A 68 -14.64 -7.12 -18.13
N ASP A 69 -14.72 -8.24 -18.85
CA ASP A 69 -13.86 -8.58 -19.99
C ASP A 69 -14.31 -7.96 -21.33
N THR A 70 -15.34 -7.10 -21.32
CA THR A 70 -15.84 -6.43 -22.53
C THR A 70 -15.11 -5.12 -22.83
N ILE A 71 -14.24 -4.67 -21.92
CA ILE A 71 -13.44 -3.47 -22.06
C ILE A 71 -12.39 -3.65 -23.16
N THR A 72 -12.57 -2.91 -24.25
CA THR A 72 -11.67 -2.92 -25.42
C THR A 72 -10.82 -1.66 -25.54
N THR A 73 -11.04 -0.66 -24.68
CA THR A 73 -10.26 0.58 -24.71
C THR A 73 -8.85 0.30 -24.16
N PRO A 74 -7.78 0.60 -24.91
CA PRO A 74 -6.41 0.40 -24.43
C PRO A 74 -6.16 1.07 -23.08
N PHE A 75 -5.29 0.48 -22.26
CA PHE A 75 -4.94 0.94 -20.91
C PHE A 75 -6.04 0.87 -19.83
N ASN A 76 -7.28 0.54 -20.19
CA ASN A 76 -8.32 0.29 -19.21
C ASN A 76 -8.27 -1.17 -18.72
N LEU A 77 -8.36 -1.35 -17.41
CA LEU A 77 -8.46 -2.65 -16.75
C LEU A 77 -9.92 -2.97 -16.42
N GLY A 78 -10.23 -4.25 -16.26
CA GLY A 78 -11.51 -4.71 -15.71
C GLY A 78 -11.51 -4.68 -14.18
N GLY A 79 -12.10 -5.73 -13.58
CA GLY A 79 -12.13 -5.88 -12.13
C GLY A 79 -10.73 -5.90 -11.50
N GLN A 80 -10.61 -5.35 -10.31
CA GLN A 80 -9.37 -5.25 -9.54
C GLN A 80 -9.62 -5.63 -8.09
N TRP A 81 -8.60 -6.19 -7.45
CA TRP A 81 -8.66 -6.61 -6.06
C TRP A 81 -7.34 -6.28 -5.37
N GLN A 82 -7.40 -5.69 -4.18
CA GLN A 82 -6.20 -5.29 -3.44
C GLN A 82 -6.38 -5.34 -1.93
N ILE A 83 -5.38 -5.88 -1.22
CA ILE A 83 -5.23 -5.66 0.23
C ILE A 83 -3.86 -5.08 0.54
N PHE A 84 -3.76 -4.43 1.70
CA PHE A 84 -2.48 -4.17 2.35
C PHE A 84 -2.32 -5.11 3.55
N VAL A 85 -1.11 -5.65 3.67
CA VAL A 85 -0.65 -6.44 4.81
C VAL A 85 0.49 -5.66 5.49
N GLN A 86 0.32 -5.34 6.77
CA GLN A 86 1.28 -4.57 7.55
C GLN A 86 2.10 -5.48 8.47
N GLY A 87 3.42 -5.30 8.47
CA GLY A 87 4.32 -5.97 9.40
C GLY A 87 4.06 -5.59 10.86
N GLU A 88 4.54 -6.44 11.76
CA GLU A 88 4.35 -6.30 13.21
C GLU A 88 5.68 -6.10 13.95
N GLY A 89 5.62 -5.45 15.12
CA GLY A 89 6.80 -5.19 15.93
C GLY A 89 7.84 -4.35 15.19
N GLU A 90 9.06 -4.89 15.06
CA GLU A 90 10.19 -4.26 14.37
C GLU A 90 10.06 -4.31 12.84
N ASP A 91 9.12 -5.08 12.28
CA ASP A 91 8.84 -5.09 10.84
C ASP A 91 8.03 -3.84 10.44
N HIS A 92 8.72 -2.72 10.35
CA HIS A 92 8.14 -1.40 10.14
C HIS A 92 7.92 -1.08 8.65
N ALA A 93 6.96 -1.76 8.03
CA ALA A 93 6.47 -1.49 6.67
C ALA A 93 5.14 -2.22 6.42
N GLY A 94 4.59 -2.07 5.22
CA GLY A 94 3.52 -2.94 4.73
C GLY A 94 3.55 -3.10 3.22
N THR A 95 2.86 -4.11 2.72
CA THR A 95 2.91 -4.53 1.32
C THR A 95 1.51 -4.67 0.74
N ALA A 96 1.33 -4.17 -0.49
CA ALA A 96 0.10 -4.41 -1.22
C ALA A 96 0.16 -5.79 -1.90
N VAL A 97 -0.96 -6.50 -1.87
CA VAL A 97 -1.21 -7.71 -2.65
C VAL A 97 -2.30 -7.37 -3.63
N TRP A 98 -2.05 -7.54 -4.93
CA TRP A 98 -2.91 -7.01 -5.98
C TRP A 98 -3.09 -7.97 -7.15
N ILE A 99 -4.29 -7.97 -7.71
CA ILE A 99 -4.62 -8.60 -8.99
C ILE A 99 -5.57 -7.70 -9.78
N GLY A 100 -5.47 -7.75 -11.11
CA GLY A 100 -6.36 -7.03 -12.01
C GLY A 100 -6.70 -7.84 -13.25
N GLN A 101 -7.95 -7.76 -13.66
CA GLN A 101 -8.48 -8.32 -14.88
C GLN A 101 -8.05 -7.47 -16.09
N LEU A 102 -7.90 -8.12 -17.24
CA LEU A 102 -7.50 -7.49 -18.50
C LEU A 102 -6.15 -6.75 -18.44
N TYR A 103 -5.19 -7.25 -17.67
CA TYR A 103 -3.86 -6.62 -17.66
C TYR A 103 -3.15 -6.70 -19.03
N ASN A 104 -3.55 -7.65 -19.87
CA ASN A 104 -3.21 -7.73 -21.29
C ASN A 104 -3.74 -6.57 -22.17
N ASN A 105 -4.59 -5.68 -21.65
CA ASN A 105 -4.94 -4.41 -22.31
C ASN A 105 -3.77 -3.39 -22.28
N LEU A 106 -2.68 -3.71 -21.59
CA LEU A 106 -1.45 -2.94 -21.61
C LEU A 106 -0.51 -3.48 -22.70
N PRO A 107 0.05 -2.61 -23.57
CA PRO A 107 0.75 -3.04 -24.78
C PRO A 107 2.07 -3.79 -24.52
N TRP A 108 2.53 -3.85 -23.27
CA TRP A 108 3.74 -4.55 -22.84
C TRP A 108 3.46 -5.90 -22.16
N VAL A 109 2.21 -6.36 -22.15
CA VAL A 109 1.77 -7.63 -21.55
C VAL A 109 1.34 -8.58 -22.65
N ALA A 110 1.59 -9.88 -22.48
CA ALA A 110 1.21 -10.88 -23.46
C ALA A 110 -0.31 -10.86 -23.73
N PRO A 111 -0.77 -10.93 -25.00
CA PRO A 111 -2.20 -10.81 -25.34
C PRO A 111 -3.12 -11.86 -24.69
N ASP A 112 -2.58 -13.00 -24.28
CA ASP A 112 -3.28 -14.09 -23.61
C ASP A 112 -3.19 -14.04 -22.08
N GLY A 113 -2.49 -13.05 -21.51
CA GLY A 113 -2.30 -12.91 -20.05
C GLY A 113 -3.53 -12.41 -19.28
N GLY A 114 -4.62 -12.06 -19.96
CA GLY A 114 -5.82 -11.51 -19.33
C GLY A 114 -6.83 -12.56 -18.88
N TYR A 115 -7.41 -12.35 -17.70
CA TYR A 115 -8.57 -13.09 -17.22
C TYR A 115 -9.85 -12.70 -17.97
N SER A 116 -10.60 -13.70 -18.46
CA SER A 116 -12.03 -13.54 -18.77
C SER A 116 -12.85 -13.34 -17.50
N ASN A 117 -14.13 -12.99 -17.61
CA ASN A 117 -15.02 -12.81 -16.46
C ASN A 117 -15.11 -14.08 -15.61
N ALA A 118 -15.29 -15.24 -16.24
CA ALA A 118 -15.42 -16.51 -15.54
C ALA A 118 -14.12 -16.89 -14.81
N GLU A 119 -12.96 -16.68 -15.45
CA GLU A 119 -11.67 -16.94 -14.83
C GLU A 119 -11.40 -15.97 -13.67
N PHE A 120 -11.67 -14.67 -13.84
CA PHE A 120 -11.47 -13.68 -12.77
C PHE A 120 -12.36 -13.94 -11.56
N ILE A 121 -13.63 -14.32 -11.76
CA ILE A 121 -14.54 -14.68 -10.67
C ILE A 121 -14.03 -15.93 -9.92
N ALA A 122 -13.54 -16.94 -10.64
CA ALA A 122 -12.95 -18.12 -10.02
C ALA A 122 -11.69 -17.77 -9.22
N GLU A 123 -10.88 -16.86 -9.75
CA GLU A 123 -9.65 -16.38 -9.14
C GLU A 123 -9.92 -15.58 -7.86
N LEU A 124 -10.91 -14.67 -7.89
CA LEU A 124 -11.41 -14.00 -6.69
C LEU A 124 -11.92 -14.99 -5.64
N ALA A 125 -12.62 -16.06 -6.05
CA ALA A 125 -13.05 -17.09 -5.11
C ALA A 125 -11.86 -17.86 -4.48
N ARG A 126 -10.81 -18.13 -5.26
CA ARG A 126 -9.59 -18.79 -4.81
C ARG A 126 -8.84 -17.95 -3.77
N ILE A 127 -8.52 -16.69 -4.07
CA ILE A 127 -7.72 -15.84 -3.18
C ILE A 127 -8.47 -15.43 -1.91
N ASN A 128 -9.81 -15.37 -1.96
CA ASN A 128 -10.65 -15.06 -0.79
C ASN A 128 -11.10 -16.33 -0.02
N SER A 129 -10.64 -17.53 -0.40
CA SER A 129 -11.09 -18.80 0.21
C SER A 129 -10.79 -18.90 1.71
N ALA A 130 -9.73 -18.24 2.17
CA ALA A 130 -9.36 -18.16 3.59
C ALA A 130 -10.28 -17.22 4.40
N ARG A 131 -11.15 -16.44 3.74
CA ARG A 131 -12.13 -15.53 4.35
C ARG A 131 -11.54 -14.59 5.39
N PHE A 132 -10.35 -14.05 5.14
CA PHE A 132 -9.74 -13.06 6.03
C PHE A 132 -10.52 -11.74 6.01
N THR A 133 -10.36 -10.97 7.07
CA THR A 133 -10.96 -9.65 7.26
C THR A 133 -9.91 -8.68 7.81
N PRO A 134 -10.12 -7.35 7.75
CA PRO A 134 -9.25 -6.39 8.44
C PRO A 134 -9.00 -6.79 9.90
N GLY A 135 -7.74 -6.71 10.33
CA GLY A 135 -7.31 -7.13 11.67
C GLY A 135 -7.00 -8.63 11.82
N ASP A 136 -7.15 -9.43 10.76
CA ASP A 136 -6.62 -10.80 10.73
C ASP A 136 -5.12 -10.79 10.40
N ARG A 137 -4.39 -11.75 10.97
CA ARG A 137 -3.01 -12.04 10.57
C ARG A 137 -2.99 -13.06 9.45
N VAL A 138 -2.29 -12.74 8.38
CA VAL A 138 -2.13 -13.60 7.20
C VAL A 138 -0.67 -13.81 6.85
N ARG A 139 -0.41 -14.90 6.14
CA ARG A 139 0.82 -15.16 5.40
C ARG A 139 0.52 -15.11 3.93
N VAL A 140 1.32 -14.36 3.17
CA VAL A 140 1.20 -14.25 1.72
C VAL A 140 2.45 -14.85 1.11
N THR A 141 2.28 -15.80 0.18
CA THR A 141 3.36 -16.37 -0.62
C THR A 141 3.09 -16.10 -2.09
N GLY A 142 4.01 -15.47 -2.82
CA GLY A 142 3.78 -15.17 -4.23
C GLY A 142 4.96 -14.47 -4.90
N TYR A 143 4.85 -14.30 -6.22
CA TYR A 143 5.74 -13.43 -6.98
C TYR A 143 5.41 -11.95 -6.73
N PHE A 144 6.23 -11.06 -7.28
CA PHE A 144 6.04 -9.63 -7.11
C PHE A 144 6.65 -8.82 -8.25
N LEU A 145 6.14 -7.59 -8.40
CA LEU A 145 6.72 -6.58 -9.26
C LEU A 145 6.77 -5.24 -8.53
N SER A 146 7.75 -4.43 -8.88
CA SER A 146 7.79 -3.03 -8.47
C SER A 146 6.84 -2.21 -9.34
N TYR A 147 5.98 -1.41 -8.72
CA TYR A 147 5.15 -0.42 -9.41
C TYR A 147 5.13 0.87 -8.60
N LYS A 148 5.54 1.96 -9.25
CA LYS A 148 5.40 3.33 -8.73
C LYS A 148 5.90 3.58 -7.29
N GLY A 149 7.09 3.04 -7.01
CA GLY A 149 7.79 3.26 -5.74
C GLY A 149 7.58 2.16 -4.70
N LYS A 150 6.84 1.09 -5.04
CA LYS A 150 6.58 -0.02 -4.14
C LYS A 150 6.72 -1.40 -4.79
N ASN A 151 7.21 -2.38 -4.04
CA ASN A 151 7.05 -3.79 -4.40
C ASN A 151 5.67 -4.31 -3.99
N ASN A 152 4.92 -4.88 -4.94
CA ASN A 152 3.60 -5.46 -4.71
C ASN A 152 3.62 -6.95 -5.01
N ILE A 153 3.06 -7.78 -4.12
CA ILE A 153 2.83 -9.19 -4.43
C ILE A 153 1.72 -9.26 -5.47
N ASN A 154 1.99 -9.94 -6.58
CA ASN A 154 1.06 -10.15 -7.68
C ASN A 154 1.47 -11.39 -8.48
N GLU A 155 0.74 -11.68 -9.56
CA GLU A 155 0.96 -12.87 -10.39
C GLU A 155 1.88 -12.58 -11.59
N LEU A 156 2.80 -11.62 -11.47
CA LEU A 156 3.61 -11.09 -12.59
C LEU A 156 2.77 -10.67 -13.80
N HIS A 157 1.50 -10.35 -13.57
CA HIS A 157 0.52 -10.07 -14.61
C HIS A 157 0.30 -11.24 -15.60
N ASN A 158 0.40 -12.46 -15.10
CA ASN A 158 0.20 -13.69 -15.85
C ASN A 158 -0.79 -14.61 -15.11
N LYS A 159 -1.84 -15.03 -15.81
CA LYS A 159 -2.89 -15.90 -15.26
C LYS A 159 -2.56 -17.40 -15.21
N ASP A 160 -1.35 -17.80 -15.64
CA ASP A 160 -0.91 -19.19 -15.48
C ASP A 160 -0.86 -19.53 -13.97
N PRO A 161 -1.51 -20.62 -13.52
CA PRO A 161 -1.53 -21.03 -12.11
C PRO A 161 -0.15 -21.17 -11.45
N MET A 162 0.93 -21.29 -12.22
CA MET A 162 2.28 -21.28 -11.65
C MET A 162 2.65 -19.94 -10.97
N TYR A 163 2.01 -18.84 -11.36
CA TYR A 163 2.23 -17.49 -10.82
C TYR A 163 1.26 -17.10 -9.70
N ASP A 164 0.30 -17.97 -9.37
CA ASP A 164 -0.64 -17.79 -8.27
C ASP A 164 0.07 -17.39 -6.98
N PHE A 165 -0.42 -16.35 -6.31
CA PHE A 165 -0.10 -16.14 -4.91
C PHE A 165 -1.09 -16.90 -4.01
N ARG A 166 -0.64 -17.23 -2.81
CA ARG A 166 -1.43 -17.89 -1.76
C ARG A 166 -1.54 -16.97 -0.56
N ILE A 167 -2.75 -16.86 0.00
CA ILE A 167 -3.00 -16.19 1.27
C ILE A 167 -3.46 -17.24 2.28
N GLU A 168 -2.69 -17.43 3.34
CA GLU A 168 -3.00 -18.31 4.46
C GLU A 168 -3.43 -17.46 5.65
N LEU A 169 -4.57 -17.80 6.25
CA LEU A 169 -5.00 -17.19 7.50
C LEU A 169 -4.23 -17.81 8.66
N ILE A 170 -3.45 -17.00 9.37
CA ILE A 170 -2.61 -17.44 10.49
C ILE A 170 -3.35 -17.27 11.82
N ALA A 171 -4.01 -16.12 12.00
CA ALA A 171 -4.81 -15.85 13.19
C ALA A 171 -5.98 -14.91 12.89
N LYS A 172 -7.17 -15.24 13.42
CA LYS A 172 -8.37 -14.40 13.35
C LYS A 172 -8.36 -13.31 14.40
N GLY A 173 -8.84 -12.12 14.04
CA GLY A 173 -9.23 -11.08 14.99
C GLY A 173 -8.11 -10.64 15.92
N VAL A 174 -6.87 -10.59 15.43
CA VAL A 174 -5.72 -10.02 16.18
C VAL A 174 -5.99 -8.55 16.50
N GLY A 175 -6.73 -7.88 15.62
CA GLY A 175 -7.02 -6.46 15.70
C GLY A 175 -6.16 -5.69 14.71
N LEU A 176 -6.66 -4.53 14.28
CA LEU A 176 -5.84 -3.62 13.49
C LEU A 176 -4.73 -3.02 14.36
N PRO A 177 -3.55 -2.72 13.78
CA PRO A 177 -2.53 -1.94 14.46
C PRO A 177 -3.11 -0.58 14.89
N VAL A 178 -2.66 -0.05 16.02
CA VAL A 178 -2.97 1.34 16.39
C VAL A 178 -2.35 2.26 15.31
N PRO A 179 -3.11 3.18 14.70
CA PRO A 179 -2.57 4.09 13.69
C PRO A 179 -1.42 4.92 14.26
N GLU A 180 -0.31 4.97 13.53
CA GLU A 180 0.84 5.76 13.94
C GLU A 180 0.57 7.25 13.67
N VAL A 181 0.78 8.12 14.67
CA VAL A 181 0.52 9.55 14.52
C VAL A 181 1.64 10.19 13.71
N VAL A 182 1.29 10.78 12.57
CA VAL A 182 2.23 11.40 11.63
C VAL A 182 1.83 12.84 11.36
N GLY A 183 2.76 13.77 11.55
CA GLY A 183 2.61 15.15 11.13
C GLY A 183 3.00 15.33 9.66
N LEU A 184 2.41 16.30 8.96
CA LEU A 184 2.80 16.59 7.58
C LEU A 184 4.26 17.07 7.48
N ASP A 185 4.80 17.65 8.56
CA ASP A 185 6.20 18.06 8.71
C ASP A 185 7.20 16.88 8.80
N GLN A 186 6.71 15.68 9.11
CA GLN A 186 7.52 14.45 9.04
C GLN A 186 7.56 13.86 7.64
N LEU A 187 6.62 14.27 6.77
CA LEU A 187 6.48 13.77 5.40
C LEU A 187 7.04 14.76 4.38
N LYS A 188 6.98 16.06 4.67
CA LYS A 188 7.36 17.13 3.76
C LYS A 188 8.12 18.25 4.49
N ASP A 189 9.08 18.86 3.81
CA ASP A 189 9.84 19.99 4.32
C ASP A 189 9.02 21.29 4.39
N ALA A 190 9.66 22.40 4.75
CA ALA A 190 8.99 23.71 4.88
C ALA A 190 8.56 24.31 3.52
N GLU A 191 9.14 23.82 2.42
CA GLU A 191 8.80 24.21 1.04
C GLU A 191 7.77 23.26 0.41
N ASP A 192 7.11 22.43 1.22
CA ASP A 192 6.11 21.46 0.81
C ASP A 192 6.65 20.41 -0.19
N ARG A 193 7.92 20.02 -0.06
CA ARG A 193 8.56 18.93 -0.82
C ARG A 193 8.68 17.67 0.03
N TYR A 194 8.49 16.51 -0.58
CA TYR A 194 8.59 15.23 0.14
C TYR A 194 9.99 15.01 0.73
N ILE A 195 10.00 14.53 1.97
CA ILE A 195 11.19 13.98 2.62
C ILE A 195 11.32 12.54 2.15
N PHE A 196 12.36 12.27 1.37
CA PHE A 196 12.74 10.94 0.93
C PHE A 196 13.96 10.46 1.69
N ASP A 197 13.86 9.27 2.27
CA ASP A 197 14.93 8.64 3.02
C ASP A 197 15.07 7.17 2.59
N PRO A 198 16.12 6.82 1.82
CA PRO A 198 16.31 5.47 1.31
C PRO A 198 16.64 4.46 2.41
N LEU A 199 17.06 4.91 3.60
CA LEU A 199 17.25 4.04 4.76
C LEU A 199 15.92 3.73 5.47
N ARG A 200 14.81 4.34 5.02
CA ARG A 200 13.48 4.22 5.61
C ARG A 200 13.51 4.52 7.11
N LEU A 201 14.19 5.59 7.53
CA LEU A 201 14.21 6.05 8.93
C LEU A 201 13.34 7.29 9.14
N SER A 202 12.86 7.90 8.06
CA SER A 202 12.04 9.10 8.07
C SER A 202 11.22 9.24 6.76
N GLY A 203 10.38 10.27 6.69
CA GLY A 203 9.67 10.60 5.45
C GLY A 203 8.58 9.60 5.05
N GLY A 204 8.14 9.69 3.80
CA GLY A 204 7.10 8.79 3.27
C GLY A 204 7.51 7.32 3.23
N GLU A 205 8.80 7.07 3.00
CA GLU A 205 9.36 5.71 2.98
C GLU A 205 9.18 4.97 4.30
N TYR A 206 9.41 5.62 5.44
CA TYR A 206 9.23 5.00 6.76
C TYR A 206 7.79 4.52 6.97
N TYR A 207 6.79 5.29 6.51
CA TYR A 207 5.38 4.98 6.76
C TYR A 207 4.72 4.12 5.66
N GLN A 208 5.40 3.87 4.54
CA GLN A 208 4.80 3.25 3.36
C GLN A 208 4.17 1.87 3.66
N GLY A 209 2.90 1.69 3.31
CA GLY A 209 2.10 0.49 3.54
C GLY A 209 1.52 0.33 4.95
N ARG A 210 1.69 1.32 5.83
CA ARG A 210 1.22 1.26 7.22
C ARG A 210 -0.04 2.10 7.45
N LEU A 211 -0.79 1.75 8.49
CA LEU A 211 -1.90 2.53 9.00
C LEU A 211 -1.37 3.74 9.78
N VAL A 212 -1.72 4.94 9.32
CA VAL A 212 -1.28 6.21 9.90
C VAL A 212 -2.46 7.09 10.27
N LYS A 213 -2.22 8.01 11.21
CA LYS A 213 -3.14 9.07 11.60
C LYS A 213 -2.50 10.44 11.40
N ILE A 214 -3.05 11.22 10.47
CA ILE A 214 -2.66 12.62 10.24
C ILE A 214 -3.62 13.50 10.99
N LYS A 215 -3.10 14.41 11.83
CA LYS A 215 -3.93 15.17 12.76
C LYS A 215 -4.20 16.60 12.32
N GLY A 216 -5.41 17.08 12.64
CA GLY A 216 -5.75 18.50 12.63
C GLY A 216 -5.61 19.18 11.27
N VAL A 217 -5.99 18.50 10.21
CA VAL A 217 -5.91 18.99 8.83
C VAL A 217 -7.26 19.51 8.32
N TRP A 218 -7.22 20.16 7.17
CA TRP A 218 -8.38 20.60 6.40
C TRP A 218 -8.30 20.07 4.99
N PHE A 219 -9.44 19.95 4.30
CA PHE A 219 -9.40 19.88 2.85
C PHE A 219 -8.94 21.22 2.27
N VAL A 220 -8.12 21.17 1.23
CA VAL A 220 -7.85 22.34 0.38
C VAL A 220 -9.08 22.65 -0.46
N ASP A 221 -9.67 21.61 -1.05
CA ASP A 221 -10.96 21.61 -1.76
C ASP A 221 -11.57 20.20 -1.64
N ASP A 222 -12.87 20.13 -1.39
CA ASP A 222 -13.65 18.89 -1.24
C ASP A 222 -14.79 18.77 -2.28
N ALA A 223 -14.83 19.64 -3.29
CA ALA A 223 -15.88 19.64 -4.32
C ALA A 223 -16.01 18.30 -5.07
N ASP A 224 -14.89 17.60 -5.24
CA ASP A 224 -14.81 16.30 -5.92
C ASP A 224 -15.01 15.11 -4.97
N TRP A 225 -15.47 15.32 -3.74
CA TRP A 225 -15.73 14.23 -2.80
C TRP A 225 -16.64 13.15 -3.39
N GLY A 226 -16.15 11.92 -3.37
CA GLY A 226 -16.89 10.73 -3.78
C GLY A 226 -16.00 9.50 -3.88
N PRO A 227 -16.57 8.35 -4.29
CA PRO A 227 -15.81 7.13 -4.47
C PRO A 227 -14.63 7.36 -5.42
N ASN A 228 -13.46 6.84 -5.07
CA ASN A 228 -12.22 7.00 -5.84
C ASN A 228 -11.71 8.45 -5.98
N ALA A 229 -12.26 9.44 -5.28
CA ALA A 229 -11.78 10.81 -5.37
C ALA A 229 -10.31 10.93 -4.94
N GLN A 230 -9.59 11.85 -5.55
CA GLN A 230 -8.29 12.31 -5.09
C GLN A 230 -8.47 13.73 -4.57
N LEU A 231 -8.31 13.89 -3.26
CA LEU A 231 -8.43 15.17 -2.57
C LEU A 231 -7.06 15.59 -2.03
N LEU A 232 -6.97 16.82 -1.54
CA LEU A 232 -5.76 17.34 -0.92
C LEU A 232 -6.08 17.82 0.49
N ILE A 233 -5.32 17.38 1.48
CA ILE A 233 -5.40 17.89 2.86
C ILE A 233 -4.24 18.84 3.15
N THR A 234 -4.42 19.76 4.10
CA THR A 234 -3.40 20.73 4.51
C THR A 234 -3.41 21.01 6.00
N ASP A 235 -2.22 21.30 6.56
CA ASP A 235 -2.01 21.86 7.89
C ASP A 235 -1.91 23.42 7.87
N GLY A 236 -2.15 24.04 6.71
CA GLY A 236 -1.99 25.47 6.46
C GLY A 236 -0.64 25.86 5.85
N ILE A 237 0.33 24.96 5.80
CA ILE A 237 1.65 25.15 5.17
C ILE A 237 1.88 24.07 4.12
N ARG A 238 1.73 22.81 4.52
CA ARG A 238 2.00 21.61 3.72
C ARG A 238 0.72 21.01 3.20
N THR A 239 0.86 20.24 2.12
CA THR A 239 -0.25 19.54 1.50
C THR A 239 0.05 18.05 1.30
N LEU A 240 -0.94 17.19 1.46
CA LEU A 240 -0.80 15.75 1.20
C LEU A 240 -2.01 15.22 0.44
N PRO A 241 -1.81 14.46 -0.64
CA PRO A 241 -2.92 13.80 -1.33
C PRO A 241 -3.61 12.77 -0.44
N VAL A 242 -4.94 12.75 -0.49
CA VAL A 242 -5.79 11.71 0.10
C VAL A 242 -6.57 11.03 -1.02
N LYS A 243 -6.41 9.72 -1.13
CA LYS A 243 -7.22 8.88 -2.01
C LYS A 243 -8.40 8.35 -1.21
N LEU A 244 -9.62 8.64 -1.67
CA LEU A 244 -10.81 8.00 -1.14
C LEU A 244 -11.02 6.65 -1.83
N GLY A 245 -11.37 5.63 -1.05
CA GLY A 245 -11.80 4.34 -1.54
C GLY A 245 -13.24 4.37 -2.08
N ARG A 246 -13.86 3.20 -2.09
CA ARG A 246 -15.22 2.95 -2.57
C ARG A 246 -16.13 2.35 -1.49
N GLY A 247 -15.67 2.32 -0.24
CA GLY A 247 -16.50 1.87 0.88
C GLY A 247 -17.80 2.66 0.98
N THR A 248 -18.84 2.01 1.50
CA THR A 248 -20.24 2.45 1.36
C THR A 248 -20.58 3.79 2.00
N GLY A 249 -19.76 4.30 2.93
CA GLY A 249 -19.97 5.61 3.54
C GLY A 249 -19.32 6.76 2.77
N ILE A 250 -18.60 6.47 1.68
CA ILE A 250 -18.11 7.48 0.75
C ILE A 250 -19.07 7.55 -0.44
N TYR A 251 -19.89 8.60 -0.48
CA TYR A 251 -20.79 8.89 -1.59
C TYR A 251 -20.96 10.40 -1.74
N LYS A 252 -21.51 10.85 -2.88
CA LYS A 252 -21.75 12.26 -3.12
C LYS A 252 -22.66 12.85 -2.03
N GLY A 253 -22.17 13.85 -1.31
CA GLY A 253 -22.90 14.48 -0.19
C GLY A 253 -22.73 13.79 1.16
N SER A 254 -21.88 12.76 1.28
CA SER A 254 -21.56 12.14 2.58
C SER A 254 -20.52 12.90 3.39
N ASN A 255 -19.80 13.86 2.77
CA ASN A 255 -18.85 14.69 3.50
C ASN A 255 -19.57 15.61 4.51
N ASN A 256 -19.20 15.49 5.78
CA ASN A 256 -19.66 16.36 6.86
C ASN A 256 -18.49 16.92 7.69
N LEU A 257 -17.26 16.90 7.15
CA LEU A 257 -16.04 17.40 7.78
C LEU A 257 -15.91 18.92 7.54
N VAL A 258 -16.44 19.72 8.46
CA VAL A 258 -16.52 21.20 8.34
C VAL A 258 -15.60 21.97 9.31
N ARG A 259 -14.78 21.25 10.08
CA ARG A 259 -13.82 21.74 11.08
C ARG A 259 -12.50 20.99 10.87
N PRO A 260 -11.37 21.39 11.52
CA PRO A 260 -10.17 20.57 11.39
C PRO A 260 -10.49 19.15 11.84
N PHE A 261 -10.00 18.18 11.08
CA PHE A 261 -10.26 16.76 11.28
C PHE A 261 -8.96 15.96 11.26
N ASP A 262 -9.02 14.76 11.79
CA ASP A 262 -7.93 13.78 11.65
C ASP A 262 -8.23 12.87 10.45
N VAL A 263 -7.21 12.32 9.81
CA VAL A 263 -7.33 11.33 8.74
C VAL A 263 -6.66 10.05 9.20
N ILE A 264 -7.37 8.93 9.15
CA ILE A 264 -6.78 7.61 9.36
C ILE A 264 -6.91 6.80 8.08
N GLY A 265 -5.79 6.29 7.59
CA GLY A 265 -5.75 5.50 6.37
C GLY A 265 -4.38 4.88 6.16
N ILE A 266 -4.24 4.23 5.00
CA ILE A 266 -3.02 3.50 4.64
C ILE A 266 -2.10 4.45 3.90
N MET A 267 -0.89 4.64 4.39
CA MET A 267 0.13 5.40 3.66
C MET A 267 0.58 4.60 2.44
N ASP A 268 0.54 5.22 1.27
CA ASP A 268 0.78 4.60 -0.03
C ASP A 268 1.64 5.51 -0.92
N GLN A 269 2.23 4.95 -1.97
CA GLN A 269 2.95 5.71 -2.99
C GLN A 269 2.44 5.31 -4.38
N ASP A 270 2.09 6.31 -5.19
CA ASP A 270 1.54 6.08 -6.54
C ASP A 270 2.10 7.13 -7.50
N SER A 271 3.42 7.09 -7.73
CA SER A 271 4.16 8.04 -8.56
C SER A 271 5.23 7.38 -9.42
N THR A 272 5.46 7.93 -10.61
CA THR A 272 6.62 7.59 -11.44
C THR A 272 7.92 8.24 -10.96
N ASP A 273 7.84 9.30 -10.15
CA ASP A 273 8.96 9.78 -9.36
C ASP A 273 9.03 8.99 -8.06
N LEU A 274 9.96 8.05 -8.00
CA LEU A 274 10.09 7.04 -6.94
C LEU A 274 10.48 7.63 -5.58
N ARG A 275 10.73 8.94 -5.50
CA ARG A 275 11.08 9.66 -4.26
C ARG A 275 9.96 10.57 -3.77
N SER A 276 8.80 10.54 -4.40
CA SER A 276 7.69 11.44 -4.12
C SER A 276 6.33 10.77 -4.37
N GLY A 277 5.25 11.56 -4.25
CA GLY A 277 3.89 11.12 -4.56
C GLY A 277 3.31 10.14 -3.56
N TYR A 278 3.71 10.28 -2.30
CA TYR A 278 3.04 9.63 -1.18
C TYR A 278 1.63 10.19 -0.99
N ARG A 279 0.73 9.35 -0.50
CA ARG A 279 -0.66 9.69 -0.22
C ARG A 279 -1.18 8.87 0.94
N VAL A 280 -2.29 9.31 1.54
CA VAL A 280 -3.08 8.44 2.43
C VAL A 280 -4.29 7.92 1.70
N TRP A 281 -4.47 6.60 1.68
CA TRP A 281 -5.65 5.95 1.11
C TRP A 281 -6.63 5.58 2.22
N VAL A 282 -7.80 6.21 2.20
CA VAL A 282 -8.88 5.98 3.17
C VAL A 282 -9.90 5.03 2.54
N PRO A 283 -10.04 3.77 3.00
CA PRO A 283 -10.88 2.78 2.32
C PRO A 283 -12.38 3.11 2.37
N ASN A 284 -12.84 3.62 3.51
CA ASN A 284 -14.24 3.91 3.77
C ASN A 284 -14.35 5.12 4.73
N TYR A 285 -15.55 5.65 4.91
CA TYR A 285 -15.84 6.70 5.87
C TYR A 285 -17.08 6.35 6.70
N ASP A 286 -17.01 6.43 8.02
CA ASP A 286 -18.16 6.08 8.88
C ASP A 286 -19.10 7.27 9.20
N GLY A 287 -18.83 8.46 8.65
CA GLY A 287 -19.71 9.62 8.79
C GLY A 287 -19.62 10.36 10.13
N ASN A 288 -18.61 10.09 10.97
CA ASN A 288 -18.55 10.66 12.32
C ASN A 288 -18.33 12.20 12.41
N GLY A 289 -17.91 12.85 11.33
CA GLY A 289 -17.75 14.30 11.22
C GLY A 289 -16.50 14.88 11.93
N ARG A 290 -15.57 14.03 12.39
CA ARG A 290 -14.35 14.43 13.12
C ARG A 290 -13.08 13.73 12.63
N VAL A 291 -13.20 12.50 12.14
CA VAL A 291 -12.08 11.68 11.68
C VAL A 291 -12.45 11.05 10.35
N LEU A 292 -11.73 11.38 9.28
CA LEU A 292 -11.86 10.72 7.99
C LEU A 292 -11.22 9.32 8.08
N ALA A 293 -12.04 8.31 8.33
CA ALA A 293 -11.60 6.92 8.51
C ALA A 293 -12.75 5.93 8.32
N SER A 294 -12.42 4.67 8.04
CA SER A 294 -13.38 3.58 8.22
C SER A 294 -13.67 3.39 9.71
N PHE A 295 -14.78 2.74 10.03
CA PHE A 295 -15.16 2.46 11.41
C PHE A 295 -14.08 1.63 12.13
N GLU A 296 -13.56 0.60 11.48
CA GLU A 296 -12.52 -0.29 12.02
C GLU A 296 -11.23 0.46 12.31
N HIS A 297 -10.81 1.34 11.38
CA HIS A 297 -9.61 2.16 11.53
C HIS A 297 -9.74 3.14 12.70
N ARG A 298 -10.92 3.75 12.87
CA ARG A 298 -11.20 4.65 14.00
C ARG A 298 -11.26 3.90 15.34
N LEU A 299 -11.83 2.71 15.38
CA LEU A 299 -11.82 1.86 16.58
C LEU A 299 -10.39 1.49 17.01
N ALA A 300 -9.50 1.24 16.05
CA ALA A 300 -8.09 0.91 16.33
C ALA A 300 -7.34 2.07 16.99
N ASP A 301 -7.73 3.32 16.73
CA ASP A 301 -7.21 4.54 17.39
C ASP A 301 -7.78 4.75 18.80
N GLY A 302 -8.71 3.89 19.25
CA GLY A 302 -9.35 4.01 20.57
C GLY A 302 -10.43 5.09 20.66
N LEU A 303 -10.82 5.70 19.53
CA LEU A 303 -11.89 6.69 19.46
C LEU A 303 -13.24 6.01 19.20
N ARG A 304 -14.14 6.01 20.19
CA ARG A 304 -15.54 5.57 20.05
C ARG A 304 -16.47 6.71 19.66
#